data_AF-A0A4U6UX38-F1
#
_entry.id   AF-A0A4U6UX38-F1
#
_cell.length_a   1.000
_cell.length_b   1.000
_cell.length_c   1.000
_cell.angle_alpha   90.00
_cell.angle_beta   90.00
_cell.angle_gamma   90.00
#
_symmetry.space_group_name_H-M   'P 1'
#
loop_
_entity.id
_entity.type
_entity.pdbx_description
1 polymer ?
#
loop_
_entity_poly.entity_id
_entity_poly.type
_entity_poly.pdbx_seq_one_letter_code
_entity_poly.pdbx_strand_id
1 'polypeptide(L)' 'MSVTLHQVPRTAENFLALCASGYYDGTVFHRNIKGSMIQGGDPTGTGKGGASI' A
#
# COMPACT_ATOMS: atom_id res chain seq x y z
N MET A 1 6.58 9.92 -6.15
CA MET A 1 5.61 9.86 -5.04
C MET A 1 6.28 10.47 -3.81
N SER A 2 5.71 11.51 -3.21
CA SER A 2 6.27 12.12 -2.00
C SER A 2 5.60 11.50 -0.77
N VAL A 3 6.38 11.01 0.19
CA VAL A 3 5.89 10.43 1.45
C VAL A 3 6.22 11.40 2.58
N THR A 4 5.21 11.93 3.26
CA THR A 4 5.38 12.98 4.29
C THR A 4 5.72 12.39 5.67
N LEU A 5 6.97 11.96 5.83
CA LEU A 5 7.50 11.36 7.06
C LEU A 5 7.23 12.18 8.33
N HIS A 6 7.32 13.52 8.25
CA HIS A 6 7.16 14.37 9.43
C HIS A 6 5.71 14.48 9.92
N GLN A 7 4.72 14.20 9.07
CA GLN A 7 3.30 14.28 9.42
C GLN A 7 2.75 12.93 9.84
N VAL A 8 3.22 11.85 9.20
CA VAL A 8 2.71 10.49 9.39
C VAL A 8 3.86 9.48 9.52
N PRO A 9 4.73 9.61 10.54
CA PRO A 9 5.98 8.85 10.62
C PRO A 9 5.76 7.34 10.61
N ARG A 10 4.80 6.82 11.40
CA ARG A 10 4.50 5.38 11.47
C ARG A 10 3.97 4.81 10.16
N THR A 11 3.06 5.53 9.50
CA THR A 11 2.49 5.10 8.22
C THR A 11 3.55 5.12 7.12
N ALA A 12 4.38 6.16 7.12
CA ALA A 12 5.45 6.31 6.15
C ALA A 12 6.53 5.24 6.34
N GLU A 13 6.93 4.96 7.57
CA GLU A 13 7.88 3.88 7.89
C GLU A 13 7.34 2.51 7.46
N ASN A 14 6.09 2.17 7.82
CA ASN A 14 5.46 0.93 7.40
C ASN A 14 5.41 0.80 5.88
N PHE A 15 5.00 1.85 5.18
CA PHE A 15 4.94 1.86 3.72
C PHE A 15 6.33 1.64 3.09
N LEU A 16 7.34 2.39 3.55
CA LEU A 16 8.71 2.27 3.03
C LEU A 16 9.32 0.90 3.33
N ALA A 17 9.09 0.34 4.51
CA ALA A 17 9.58 -0.98 4.88
C ALA A 17 8.96 -2.10 4.04
N LEU A 18 7.64 -2.05 3.81
CA LEU A 18 6.94 -2.99 2.93
C LEU A 18 7.38 -2.85 1.46
N CYS A 19 7.65 -1.62 1.00
CA CYS A 19 8.28 -1.42 -0.32
C CYS A 19 9.68 -2.04 -0.39
N ALA A 20 10.52 -1.83 0.63
CA ALA A 20 11.89 -2.34 0.66
C ALA A 20 11.96 -3.87 0.74
N SER A 21 10.97 -4.53 1.33
CA SER A 21 10.89 -5.99 1.41
C SER A 21 10.30 -6.66 0.16
N GLY A 22 9.87 -5.88 -0.85
CA GLY A 22 9.19 -6.40 -2.03
C GLY A 22 7.75 -6.87 -1.77
N TYR A 23 7.16 -6.51 -0.63
CA TYR A 23 5.81 -6.96 -0.23
C TYR A 23 4.73 -6.57 -1.25
N TYR A 24 4.91 -5.44 -1.92
CA TYR A 24 3.98 -4.93 -2.93
C TYR A 24 4.27 -5.42 -4.35
N ASP A 25 5.33 -6.21 -4.57
CA ASP A 25 5.70 -6.71 -5.89
C ASP A 25 4.64 -7.69 -6.41
N GLY A 26 4.18 -7.47 -7.65
CA GLY A 26 3.13 -8.27 -8.26
C GLY A 26 1.73 -8.07 -7.67
N THR A 27 1.56 -7.17 -6.69
CA THR A 27 0.23 -6.88 -6.14
C THR A 27 -0.64 -6.13 -7.15
N VAL A 28 -1.91 -6.50 -7.22
CA VAL A 28 -2.87 -5.92 -8.17
C VAL A 28 -3.69 -4.81 -7.53
N PHE A 29 -4.15 -3.88 -8.37
CA PHE A 29 -5.20 -2.94 -7.98
C PHE A 29 -6.56 -3.65 -8.01
N HIS A 30 -6.94 -4.25 -6.89
CA HIS A 30 -8.16 -5.06 -6.78
C HIS A 30 -9.45 -4.23 -6.78
N ARG A 31 -9.38 -2.90 -6.64
CA ARG A 31 -10.56 -2.03 -6.69
C ARG A 31 -10.28 -0.72 -7.43
N ASN A 32 -11.13 -0.43 -8.42
CA ASN A 32 -11.08 0.80 -9.21
C ASN A 32 -12.47 1.44 -9.25
N ILE A 33 -12.62 2.63 -8.67
CA ILE A 33 -13.81 3.46 -8.82
C ILE A 33 -13.46 4.66 -9.68
N LYS A 34 -14.03 4.69 -10.89
CA LYS A 34 -13.85 5.80 -11.84
C LYS A 34 -14.26 7.13 -11.21
N GLY A 35 -13.34 8.09 -11.24
CA GLY A 35 -13.57 9.45 -10.70
C GLY A 35 -13.44 9.56 -9.18
N SER A 36 -13.05 8.49 -8.49
CA SER A 36 -12.77 8.53 -7.05
C SER A 36 -11.36 8.04 -6.77
N MET A 37 -11.14 6.73 -6.71
CA MET A 37 -9.92 6.18 -6.15
C MET A 37 -9.60 4.78 -6.68
N ILE A 38 -8.31 4.41 -6.63
CA ILE A 38 -7.78 3.09 -6.97
C ILE A 38 -7.15 2.47 -5.71
N GLN A 39 -7.53 1.24 -5.37
CA GLN A 39 -7.09 0.52 -4.16
C GLN A 39 -6.18 -0.64 -4.57
N GLY A 40 -5.05 -0.77 -3.88
CA GLY A 40 -4.09 -1.86 -4.04
C GLY A 40 -3.41 -2.17 -2.70
N GLY A 41 -2.26 -2.84 -2.75
CA GLY A 41 -1.47 -3.15 -1.56
C GLY A 41 -1.90 -4.40 -0.77
N ASP A 42 -2.81 -5.19 -1.33
CA ASP A 42 -3.17 -6.51 -0.81
C ASP A 42 -2.50 -7.60 -1.68
N PRO A 43 -1.53 -8.36 -1.15
CA PRO A 43 -0.89 -9.45 -1.89
C PRO A 43 -1.83 -10.56 -2.34
N THR A 44 -2.96 -10.73 -1.67
CA THR A 44 -3.98 -11.72 -2.05
C THR A 44 -4.88 -11.22 -3.17
N GLY A 45 -4.90 -9.90 -3.43
CA GLY A 45 -5.79 -9.29 -4.43
C GLY A 45 -7.28 -9.35 -4.08
N THR A 46 -7.66 -9.77 -2.86
CA THR A 46 -9.07 -9.92 -2.46
C THR A 46 -9.67 -8.65 -1.86
N GLY A 47 -8.81 -7.72 -1.43
CA GLY A 47 -9.17 -6.52 -0.67
C GLY A 47 -9.42 -6.78 0.82
N LYS A 48 -9.10 -7.98 1.32
CA LYS A 48 -9.23 -8.37 2.74
C LYS A 48 -7.91 -8.77 3.38
N GLY A 49 -6.84 -8.89 2.59
CA GLY A 49 -5.49 -9.17 3.07
C GLY A 49 -4.69 -7.89 3.32
N GLY A 50 -3.40 -8.07 3.57
CA GLY A 50 -2.50 -7.00 4.00
C GLY A 50 -2.17 -7.11 5.49
N ALA A 51 -0.91 -6.90 5.83
CA ALA A 51 -0.44 -6.82 7.21
C ALA A 51 0.58 -5.67 7.33
N SER A 52 0.66 -5.07 8.52
CA SER A 52 1.75 -4.14 8.83
C SER A 52 3.02 -4.90 9.20
N ILE A 53 4.15 -4.19 9.18
CA ILE A 53 5.34 -4.57 9.95
C ILE A 53 5.09 -4.47 11.46
#